data_AF-A0A0A2CH49-F1
#
_entry.id   AF-A0A0A2CH49-F1
#
_cell.length_a   1.000
_cell.length_b   1.000
_cell.length_c   1.000
_cell.angle_alpha   90.00
_cell.angle_beta   90.00
_cell.angle_gamma   90.00
#
_symmetry.space_group_name_H-M   'P 1'
#
loop_
_entity.id
_entity.type
_entity.pdbx_description
1 polymer ?
#
loop_
_entity_poly.entity_id
_entity_poly.type
_entity_poly.pdbx_seq_one_letter_code
_entity_poly.pdbx_strand_id
1 'polypeptide(L)'
;MHQPHVWKSVDFIGRLCLTAVFVVAVPSKITKFSSVVEAISGQGIPAPLAPFLLLAAIACLVVGSVLLVFGKNQKLGASLLLIFLVPTTIIFHAFPFQPKALFMNLGLIGGLTLALTRPKFIE
;
A
#
# COMPACT_ATOMS: atom_id res chain seq x y z
N MET A 1 10.64 31.75 10.08
CA MET A 1 11.58 30.74 10.64
C MET A 1 11.53 29.49 9.79
N HIS A 2 12.59 29.21 9.02
CA HIS A 2 12.71 27.98 8.23
C HIS A 2 13.40 26.93 9.13
N GLN A 3 12.67 25.95 9.64
CA GLN A 3 13.18 24.90 10.53
C GLN A 3 13.28 23.56 9.79
N PRO A 4 14.29 23.35 8.93
CA PRO A 4 14.35 22.23 7.98
C PRO A 4 14.33 20.85 8.67
N HIS A 5 14.84 20.76 9.89
CA HIS A 5 14.85 19.50 10.66
C HIS A 5 13.44 19.10 11.15
N VAL A 6 12.59 20.05 11.55
CA VAL A 6 11.22 19.78 11.98
C VAL A 6 10.39 19.24 10.81
N TRP A 7 10.51 19.85 9.63
CA TRP A 7 9.79 19.41 8.44
C TRP A 7 10.20 18.00 8.00
N LYS A 8 11.50 17.66 8.07
CA LYS A 8 12.01 16.31 7.78
C LYS A 8 11.44 15.27 8.76
N SER A 9 11.39 15.58 10.06
CA SER A 9 10.83 14.67 11.07
C SER A 9 9.32 14.45 10.88
N VAL A 10 8.56 15.52 10.67
CA VAL A 10 7.10 15.43 10.42
C VAL A 10 6.81 14.62 9.15
N ASP A 11 7.61 14.83 8.10
CA ASP A 11 7.50 14.09 6.84
C ASP A 11 7.82 12.59 7.02
N PHE A 12 8.87 12.26 7.78
CA PHE A 12 9.18 10.87 8.14
C PHE A 12 8.04 10.21 8.93
N ILE A 13 7.52 10.90 9.95
CA ILE A 13 6.39 10.40 10.76
C ILE A 13 5.16 10.17 9.87
N GLY A 14 4.85 11.09 8.97
CA GLY A 14 3.73 10.94 8.03
C GLY A 14 3.87 9.69 7.17
N ARG A 15 5.06 9.44 6.62
CA ARG A 15 5.32 8.21 5.85
C ARG A 15 5.27 6.95 6.70
N LEU A 16 5.76 7.00 7.93
CA LEU A 16 5.70 5.88 8.86
C LEU A 16 4.24 5.52 9.19
N CYS A 17 3.40 6.51 9.51
CA CYS A 17 1.98 6.30 9.78
C CYS A 17 1.24 5.74 8.55
N LEU A 18 1.51 6.29 7.36
CA LEU A 18 0.92 5.80 6.12
C LEU A 18 1.33 4.34 5.83
N THR A 19 2.60 4.02 6.07
CA THR A 19 3.18 2.71 5.80
C THR A 19 2.71 1.63 6.78
N ALA A 20 2.41 1.99 8.03
CA ALA A 20 2.05 1.05 9.08
C ALA A 20 0.88 0.13 8.70
N VAL A 21 -0.13 0.66 8.00
CA VAL A 21 -1.30 -0.12 7.56
C VAL A 21 -0.92 -1.24 6.60
N PHE A 22 0.04 -0.98 5.69
CA PHE A 22 0.52 -1.95 4.71
C PHE A 22 1.38 -3.03 5.37
N VAL A 23 2.25 -2.65 6.32
CA VAL A 23 3.10 -3.59 7.06
C VAL A 23 2.26 -4.57 7.89
N VAL A 24 1.25 -4.07 8.59
CA VAL A 24 0.35 -4.92 9.39
C VAL A 24 -0.47 -5.89 8.51
N ALA A 25 -0.69 -5.57 7.24
CA ALA A 25 -1.41 -6.43 6.30
C ALA A 25 -0.58 -7.62 5.78
N VAL A 26 0.75 -7.61 5.88
CA VAL A 26 1.62 -8.63 5.28
C VAL A 26 1.55 -9.99 6.00
N PRO A 27 1.66 -10.09 7.35
CA PRO A 27 1.73 -11.38 8.03
C PRO A 27 0.52 -12.28 7.77
N SER A 28 -0.68 -11.70 7.68
CA SER A 28 -1.89 -12.47 7.39
C SER A 28 -1.92 -13.02 5.96
N LYS A 29 -1.29 -12.33 4.99
CA LYS A 29 -1.17 -12.81 3.60
C LYS A 29 -0.20 -13.98 3.45
N ILE A 30 0.78 -14.09 4.35
CA ILE A 30 1.75 -15.19 4.37
C ILE A 30 1.20 -16.37 5.17
N THR A 31 0.72 -16.12 6.39
CA THR A 31 0.24 -17.19 7.29
C THR A 31 -1.09 -17.81 6.84
N LYS A 32 -1.92 -17.05 6.10
CA LYS A 32 -3.20 -17.54 5.55
C LYS A 32 -3.16 -17.65 4.02
N PHE A 33 -2.00 -17.94 3.44
CA PHE A 33 -1.77 -17.88 1.99
C PHE A 33 -2.85 -18.64 1.18
N SER A 34 -3.12 -19.92 1.49
CA SER A 34 -4.14 -20.71 0.77
C SER A 34 -5.52 -20.06 0.81
N SER A 35 -5.96 -19.63 1.99
CA SER A 35 -7.26 -18.97 2.16
C SER A 35 -7.35 -17.64 1.40
N VAL A 36 -6.25 -16.88 1.30
CA VAL A 36 -6.22 -15.64 0.51
C VAL A 36 -6.21 -15.94 -0.99
N VAL A 37 -5.54 -16.99 -1.44
CA VAL A 37 -5.60 -17.46 -2.85
C VAL A 37 -7.03 -17.88 -3.21
N GLU A 38 -7.69 -18.64 -2.35
CA GLU A 38 -9.10 -19.01 -2.51
C GLU A 38 -9.99 -17.77 -2.60
N ALA A 39 -9.80 -16.80 -1.69
CA ALA A 39 -10.54 -15.54 -1.72
C ALA A 39 -10.32 -14.73 -3.01
N ILE A 40 -9.09 -14.72 -3.56
CA ILE A 40 -8.79 -14.08 -4.84
C ILE A 40 -9.51 -14.81 -5.99
N SER A 41 -9.44 -16.13 -6.02
CA SER A 41 -10.13 -16.93 -7.05
C SER A 41 -11.66 -16.80 -6.98
N GLY A 42 -12.20 -16.64 -5.76
CA GLY A 42 -13.63 -16.42 -5.52
C GLY A 42 -14.16 -15.10 -6.09
N GLN A 43 -13.29 -14.15 -6.44
CA GLN A 43 -13.67 -12.92 -7.14
C GLN A 43 -13.74 -13.09 -8.67
N GLY A 44 -13.74 -14.32 -9.18
CA GLY A 44 -13.76 -14.62 -10.61
C GLY A 44 -12.40 -14.53 -11.29
N ILE A 45 -11.31 -14.38 -10.52
CA ILE A 45 -9.95 -14.44 -11.06
C ILE A 45 -9.57 -15.90 -11.34
N PRO A 46 -8.99 -16.23 -12.51
CA PRO A 46 -8.56 -17.59 -12.81
C PRO A 46 -7.69 -18.17 -11.69
N ALA A 47 -8.04 -19.36 -11.21
CA ALA A 47 -7.33 -20.03 -10.11
C ALA A 47 -5.80 -20.14 -10.31
N PRO A 48 -5.28 -20.40 -11.53
CA PRO A 48 -3.84 -20.40 -11.77
C PRO A 48 -3.16 -19.04 -11.55
N LEU A 49 -3.88 -17.92 -11.71
CA LEU A 49 -3.34 -16.56 -11.56
C LEU A 49 -3.37 -16.04 -10.11
N ALA A 50 -4.30 -16.53 -9.30
CA ALA A 50 -4.50 -16.11 -7.92
C ALA A 50 -3.22 -16.15 -7.03
N PRO A 51 -2.40 -17.23 -7.01
CA PRO A 51 -1.17 -17.25 -6.21
C PRO A 51 -0.12 -16.24 -6.70
N PHE A 52 -0.02 -15.99 -8.00
CA PHE A 52 0.90 -15.00 -8.55
C PHE A 52 0.50 -13.58 -8.16
N LEU A 53 -0.81 -13.26 -8.20
CA LEU A 53 -1.31 -11.97 -7.73
C LEU A 53 -1.06 -11.77 -6.24
N LEU A 54 -1.24 -12.81 -5.42
CA LEU A 54 -0.94 -12.72 -3.99
C LEU A 54 0.56 -12.48 -3.74
N LEU A 55 1.43 -13.19 -4.46
CA LEU A 55 2.88 -12.99 -4.34
C LEU A 55 3.29 -11.58 -4.78
N ALA A 56 2.75 -11.09 -5.90
CA ALA A 56 2.96 -9.72 -6.37
C ALA A 56 2.45 -8.68 -5.35
N ALA A 57 1.28 -8.93 -4.74
CA ALA A 57 0.74 -8.07 -3.69
C ALA A 57 1.66 -8.02 -2.46
N ILE A 58 2.16 -9.16 -2.00
CA ILE A 58 3.12 -9.22 -0.88
C ILE A 58 4.41 -8.47 -1.24
N ALA A 59 4.94 -8.68 -2.44
CA ALA A 59 6.14 -7.98 -2.91
C ALA A 59 5.92 -6.45 -2.94
N CYS A 60 4.80 -5.99 -3.49
CA CYS A 60 4.44 -4.56 -3.51
C CYS A 60 4.30 -3.99 -2.10
N LEU A 61 3.68 -4.73 -1.18
CA LEU A 61 3.52 -4.31 0.21
C LEU A 61 4.88 -4.18 0.91
N VAL A 62 5.73 -5.20 0.83
CA VAL A 62 7.02 -5.22 1.54
C VAL A 62 7.98 -4.20 0.93
N VAL A 63 8.22 -4.28 -0.38
CA VAL A 63 9.17 -3.39 -1.07
C VAL A 63 8.66 -1.96 -1.07
N GLY A 64 7.37 -1.75 -1.33
CA GLY A 64 6.74 -0.43 -1.30
C GLY A 64 6.83 0.23 0.08
N SER A 65 6.57 -0.52 1.15
CA SER A 65 6.69 -0.03 2.53
C SER A 65 8.12 0.38 2.87
N VAL A 66 9.10 -0.47 2.56
CA VAL A 66 10.52 -0.17 2.83
C VAL A 66 10.98 1.05 2.04
N LEU A 67 10.64 1.13 0.75
CA LEU A 67 11.01 2.27 -0.09
C LEU A 67 10.32 3.56 0.32
N LEU A 68 9.07 3.51 0.78
CA LEU A 68 8.36 4.70 1.22
C LEU A 68 9.00 5.27 2.49
N VAL A 69 9.36 4.43 3.47
CA VAL A 69 9.92 4.92 4.74
C VAL A 69 11.41 5.28 4.62
N PHE A 70 12.21 4.39 4.02
CA PHE A 70 13.68 4.45 4.06
C PHE A 70 14.32 4.69 2.69
N GLY A 71 13.55 4.60 1.60
CA GLY A 71 14.10 4.69 0.25
C GLY A 71 14.52 6.11 -0.13
N LYS A 72 15.57 6.20 -0.96
CA LYS A 72 15.99 7.45 -1.62
C LYS A 72 14.95 7.95 -2.64
N ASN A 73 14.08 7.07 -3.11
CA ASN A 73 12.99 7.37 -4.03
C ASN A 73 11.65 6.95 -3.42
N GLN A 74 11.10 7.80 -2.55
CA GLN A 74 9.82 7.52 -1.89
C GLN A 74 8.66 7.43 -2.89
N LYS A 75 8.79 8.06 -4.06
CA LYS A 75 7.77 7.96 -5.13
C LYS A 75 7.60 6.53 -5.61
N LEU A 76 8.71 5.80 -5.78
CA LEU A 76 8.66 4.39 -6.16
C LEU A 76 7.94 3.55 -5.09
N GLY A 77 8.21 3.82 -3.81
CA GLY A 77 7.50 3.18 -2.70
C GLY A 77 5.98 3.43 -2.75
N ALA A 78 5.59 4.70 -2.91
CA ALA A 78 4.19 5.08 -3.03
C ALA A 78 3.50 4.46 -4.27
N SER A 79 4.19 4.40 -5.42
CA SER A 79 3.67 3.77 -6.64
C SER A 79 3.40 2.27 -6.46
N LEU A 80 4.32 1.54 -5.84
CA LEU A 80 4.13 0.10 -5.56
C LEU A 80 2.94 -0.14 -4.63
N LEU A 81 2.80 0.67 -3.58
CA LEU A 81 1.67 0.56 -2.66
C LEU A 81 0.34 0.92 -3.36
N LEU A 82 0.33 1.89 -4.28
CA LEU A 82 -0.86 2.22 -5.09
C LEU A 82 -1.24 1.09 -6.06
N ILE A 83 -0.25 0.49 -6.74
CA ILE A 83 -0.46 -0.67 -7.64
C ILE A 83 -1.12 -1.82 -6.89
N PHE A 84 -0.75 -2.04 -5.62
CA PHE A 84 -1.44 -3.02 -4.78
C PHE A 84 -2.83 -2.54 -4.33
N LEU A 85 -2.92 -1.33 -3.79
CA LEU A 85 -4.08 -0.86 -3.03
C LEU A 85 -5.29 -0.58 -3.93
N VAL A 86 -5.08 0.06 -5.08
CA VAL A 86 -6.19 0.47 -5.95
C VAL A 86 -6.97 -0.74 -6.48
N PRO A 87 -6.34 -1.75 -7.12
CA PRO A 87 -7.06 -2.93 -7.59
C PRO A 87 -7.68 -3.71 -6.43
N THR A 88 -6.96 -3.89 -5.32
CA THR A 88 -7.47 -4.60 -4.14
C THR A 88 -8.74 -3.92 -3.60
N THR A 89 -8.77 -2.60 -3.56
CA THR A 89 -9.93 -1.83 -3.08
C THR A 89 -11.14 -2.04 -3.98
N ILE A 90 -10.94 -1.98 -5.29
CA ILE A 90 -12.02 -2.19 -6.27
C ILE A 90 -12.55 -3.62 -6.16
N ILE A 91 -11.65 -4.61 -6.20
CA ILE A 91 -12.02 -6.03 -6.25
C ILE A 91 -12.65 -6.52 -4.95
N PHE A 92 -12.14 -6.10 -3.78
CA PHE A 92 -12.57 -6.68 -2.50
C PHE A 92 -13.52 -5.80 -1.68
N HIS A 93 -13.62 -4.49 -1.98
CA HIS A 93 -14.36 -3.55 -1.14
C HIS A 93 -15.34 -2.64 -1.90
N ALA A 94 -15.21 -2.51 -3.22
CA ALA A 94 -16.26 -1.89 -4.04
C ALA A 94 -17.30 -2.93 -4.48
N PHE A 95 -16.88 -4.18 -4.72
CA PHE A 95 -17.75 -5.27 -5.18
C PHE A 95 -17.42 -6.59 -4.43
N PRO A 96 -18.06 -6.89 -3.29
CA PRO A 96 -19.24 -6.26 -2.70
C PRO A 96 -18.94 -4.92 -2.04
N PHE A 97 -19.94 -4.03 -1.98
CA PHE A 97 -19.78 -2.70 -1.41
C PHE A 97 -19.58 -2.76 0.10
N GLN A 98 -18.36 -2.47 0.56
CA GLN A 98 -17.96 -2.41 1.96
C GLN A 98 -17.51 -0.98 2.31
N PRO A 99 -18.44 -0.08 2.66
CA PRO A 99 -18.16 1.36 2.79
C PRO A 99 -16.97 1.67 3.69
N LYS A 100 -16.88 1.02 4.85
CA LYS A 100 -15.79 1.25 5.82
C LYS A 100 -14.41 0.98 5.21
N ALA A 101 -14.24 -0.17 4.56
CA ALA A 101 -12.96 -0.54 3.97
C ALA A 101 -12.65 0.31 2.73
N LEU A 102 -13.66 0.59 1.90
CA LEU A 102 -13.55 1.45 0.74
C LEU A 102 -13.06 2.85 1.11
N PHE A 103 -13.73 3.52 2.06
CA PHE A 103 -13.37 4.90 2.46
C PHE A 103 -12.02 4.97 3.18
N MET A 104 -11.68 3.96 4.01
CA MET A 104 -10.34 3.87 4.61
C MET A 104 -9.27 3.77 3.52
N ASN A 105 -9.47 2.91 2.52
CA ASN A 105 -8.53 2.76 1.42
C ASN A 105 -8.47 4.00 0.52
N LEU A 106 -9.58 4.71 0.30
CA LEU A 106 -9.58 5.99 -0.43
C LEU A 106 -8.72 7.04 0.28
N GLY A 107 -8.79 7.12 1.60
CA GLY A 107 -7.90 7.97 2.40
C GLY A 107 -6.42 7.61 2.21
N LEU A 108 -6.08 6.32 2.23
CA LEU A 108 -4.72 5.84 2.00
C LEU A 108 -4.24 6.10 0.56
N ILE A 109 -5.10 5.90 -0.45
CA ILE A 109 -4.83 6.23 -1.86
C ILE A 109 -4.52 7.73 -1.98
N GLY A 110 -5.32 8.59 -1.35
CA GLY A 110 -5.06 10.03 -1.30
C GLY A 110 -3.71 10.37 -0.68
N GLY A 111 -3.39 9.79 0.48
CA GLY A 111 -2.10 9.97 1.15
C GLY A 111 -0.91 9.52 0.29
N LEU A 112 -1.01 8.37 -0.37
CA LEU A 112 0.03 7.87 -1.28
C LEU A 112 0.17 8.76 -2.53
N THR A 113 -0.93 9.28 -3.06
CA THR A 113 -0.92 10.19 -4.22
C THR A 113 -0.22 11.51 -3.85
N LEU A 114 -0.47 12.05 -2.66
CA LEU A 114 0.26 13.22 -2.16
C LEU A 114 1.75 12.92 -1.97
N ALA A 115 2.13 11.68 -1.62
CA ALA A 115 3.54 11.30 -1.55
C ALA A 115 4.23 11.28 -2.93
N LEU A 116 3.50 11.03 -4.02
CA LEU A 116 4.04 11.10 -5.39
C LEU A 116 4.36 12.52 -5.85
N THR A 117 3.56 13.49 -5.42
CA THR A 117 3.69 14.90 -5.84
C THR A 117 4.75 15.66 -5.04
N ARG A 118 5.25 15.08 -3.95
CA ARG A 118 6.29 15.69 -3.11
C ARG A 118 7.59 15.90 -3.92
N PRO A 119 8.17 17.11 -3.92
CA PRO A 119 9.51 17.32 -4.44
C PRO A 119 10.51 16.56 -3.55
N LYS A 120 11.63 16.10 -4.13
CA LYS A 120 12.75 15.63 -3.30
C LYS A 120 13.12 16.79 -2.38
N PHE A 121 13.12 16.58 -1.07
CA PHE A 121 13.73 17.55 -0.16
C PHE A 121 15.17 17.70 -0.64
N ILE A 122 15.43 18.85 -1.26
CA ILE A 122 16.70 19.21 -1.89
C ILE A 122 17.80 18.99 -0.84
N GLU A 123 18.86 18.30 -1.24
CA GLU A 123 20.07 18.09 -0.43
C GLU A 123 20.71 19.42 -0.03
#